data_AF-A0A368GVZ5-F1
#
_entry.id   AF-A0A368GVZ5-F1
#
_cell.length_a   1.000
_cell.length_b   1.000
_cell.length_c   1.000
_cell.angle_alpha   90.00
_cell.angle_beta   90.00
_cell.angle_gamma   90.00
#
_symmetry.space_group_name_H-M   'P 1'
#
loop_
_entity.id
_entity.type
_entity.pdbx_description
1 polymer ?
#
loop_
_entity_poly.entity_id
_entity_poly.type
_entity_poly.pdbx_seq_one_letter_code
_entity_poly.pdbx_strand_id
1 'polypeptide(L)' 'MFGVACDHPPILIVMEYCPGGDLQSHLKRMKEAIEAGERLVYTLEAARGMRYLHKKNCIHRDLAARNCLISAK' A
#
# COMPACT_ATOMS: atom_id res chain seq x y z
N MET A 1 -7.81 -12.17 9.55
CA MET A 1 -8.88 -11.46 8.81
C MET A 1 -9.42 -10.39 9.75
N PHE A 2 -9.51 -9.13 9.33
CA PHE A 2 -9.91 -8.01 10.19
C PHE A 2 -11.45 -7.84 10.22
N GLY A 3 -12.09 -7.51 9.10
CA GLY A 3 -13.55 -7.58 8.96
C GLY A 3 -14.21 -6.32 8.39
N VAL A 4 -15.53 -6.26 8.48
CA VAL A 4 -16.37 -5.13 8.05
C VAL A 4 -17.29 -4.76 9.22
N ALA A 5 -17.44 -3.48 9.51
CA ALA A 5 -18.47 -2.98 10.43
C ALA A 5 -19.67 -2.52 9.60
N CYS A 6 -20.80 -3.22 9.71
CA CYS A 6 -21.99 -3.00 8.87
C CYS A 6 -23.31 -2.93 9.65
N ASP A 7 -23.26 -2.95 10.98
CA ASP A 7 -24.47 -2.92 11.82
C ASP A 7 -25.21 -1.58 11.70
N HIS A 8 -24.46 -0.49 11.49
CA HIS A 8 -24.98 0.86 11.35
C HIS A 8 -24.21 1.62 10.26
N PRO A 9 -24.86 2.48 9.47
CA PRO A 9 -24.16 3.36 8.54
C PRO A 9 -23.22 4.35 9.26
N PRO A 10 -22.08 4.73 8.65
CA PRO A 10 -21.55 4.22 7.38
C PRO A 10 -20.92 2.83 7.50
N ILE A 11 -20.96 2.04 6.43
CA ILE A 11 -20.25 0.75 6.36
C ILE A 11 -18.74 1.00 6.33
N LEU A 12 -17.98 0.32 7.20
CA LEU A 12 -16.54 0.49 7.33
C LEU A 12 -15.80 -0.81 7.02
N ILE A 13 -14.67 -0.71 6.31
CA ILE A 13 -13.74 -1.82 6.09
C ILE A 13 -12.58 -1.69 7.09
N VAL A 14 -12.35 -2.73 7.89
CA VAL A 14 -11.23 -2.78 8.83
C VAL A 14 -10.06 -3.49 8.13
N MET A 15 -8.88 -2.86 8.15
CA MET A 15 -7.66 -3.36 7.52
C MET A 15 -6.46 -3.16 8.45
N GLU A 16 -5.30 -3.72 8.09
CA GLU A 16 -4.06 -3.45 8.81
C GLU A 16 -3.72 -1.96 8.81
N TYR A 17 -3.16 -1.48 9.93
CA TYR A 17 -2.73 -0.10 10.05
C TYR A 17 -1.28 0.05 9.57
N CYS A 18 -1.08 0.89 8.57
CA CYS A 18 0.23 1.22 8.01
C CYS A 18 0.66 2.64 8.47
N PRO A 19 1.48 2.77 9.53
CA PRO A 19 1.80 4.07 10.13
C PRO A 19 2.63 4.99 9.22
N GLY A 20 3.30 4.46 8.20
CA GLY A 20 4.08 5.24 7.25
C GLY A 20 3.24 6.04 6.24
N GLY A 21 1.94 5.79 6.18
CA GLY A 21 1.02 6.44 5.24
C GLY A 21 1.23 5.97 3.79
N ASP A 22 0.74 6.76 2.83
CA ASP A 22 0.88 6.44 1.40
C ASP A 22 2.27 6.78 0.84
N LEU A 23 2.70 5.96 -0.13
CA LEU A 23 4.02 6.07 -0.74
C LEU A 23 4.19 7.38 -1.53
N GLN A 24 3.13 7.93 -2.14
CA GLN A 24 3.24 9.20 -2.88
C GLN A 24 3.58 10.36 -1.94
N SER A 25 2.88 10.50 -0.82
CA SER A 25 3.16 11.53 0.19
C SER A 25 4.53 11.32 0.83
N HIS A 26 4.92 10.07 1.08
CA HIS A 26 6.25 9.72 1.60
C HIS A 26 7.37 10.18 0.64
N LEU A 27 7.26 9.84 -0.65
CA LEU A 27 8.23 10.23 -1.68
C LEU A 27 8.37 11.75 -1.83
N LYS A 28 7.26 12.49 -1.70
CA LYS A 28 7.27 13.96 -1.73
C LYS A 28 7.96 14.55 -0.51
N ARG A 29 7.66 14.02 0.69
CA ARG A 29 8.18 14.53 1.96
C ARG A 29 9.67 14.26 2.15
N MET A 30 10.13 13.07 1.77
CA MET A 30 11.50 12.61 2.02
C MET A 30 12.40 12.70 0.77
N LYS A 31 12.01 13.49 -0.23
CA LYS A 31 12.57 13.50 -1.60
C LYS A 31 14.10 13.38 -1.69
N GLU A 32 14.83 14.17 -0.90
CA GLU A 32 16.31 14.21 -0.91
C GLU A 32 16.94 13.13 -0.02
N ALA A 33 16.19 12.63 0.96
CA ALA A 33 16.64 11.60 1.89
C ALA A 33 16.45 10.18 1.35
N ILE A 34 15.54 9.97 0.38
CA ILE A 34 15.30 8.65 -0.20
C ILE A 34 16.35 8.33 -1.25
N GLU A 35 17.20 7.35 -0.90
CA GLU A 35 18.25 6.84 -1.77
C GLU A 35 17.70 5.96 -2.91
N ALA A 36 18.49 5.75 -3.96
CA ALA A 36 18.11 4.86 -5.06
C ALA A 36 17.80 3.43 -4.60
N GLY A 37 18.52 2.93 -3.60
CA GLY A 37 18.29 1.61 -3.01
C GLY A 37 16.89 1.47 -2.40
N GLU A 38 16.44 2.49 -1.67
CA GLU A 38 15.09 2.49 -1.07
C GLU A 38 14.00 2.52 -2.15
N ARG A 39 14.20 3.27 -3.23
CA ARG A 39 13.26 3.29 -4.38
C ARG A 39 13.13 1.92 -5.04
N LEU A 40 14.24 1.19 -5.15
CA LEU A 40 14.23 -0.18 -5.66
C LEU A 40 13.45 -1.11 -4.72
N VAL A 41 13.62 -0.96 -3.40
CA VAL A 41 12.85 -1.72 -2.40
C VAL A 41 11.35 -1.46 -2.55
N TYR A 42 10.91 -0.20 -2.60
CA TYR A 42 9.48 0.11 -2.77
C TYR A 42 8.90 -0.51 -4.05
N THR A 43 9.64 -0.43 -5.14
CA THR A 43 9.21 -0.98 -6.44
C THR A 43 9.15 -2.51 -6.39
N LEU A 44 10.14 -3.15 -5.75
CA LEU A 44 10.19 -4.59 -5.59
C LEU A 44 9.02 -5.12 -4.74
N GLU A 45 8.71 -4.45 -3.62
CA GLU A 45 7.58 -4.83 -2.76
C GLU A 45 6.24 -4.67 -3.47
N ALA A 46 6.03 -3.55 -4.18
CA ALA A 46 4.84 -3.35 -5.00
C ALA A 46 4.71 -4.44 -6.09
N ALA A 47 5.82 -4.79 -6.77
CA ALA A 47 5.85 -5.85 -7.78
C ALA A 47 5.55 -7.23 -7.18
N ARG A 48 6.05 -7.51 -5.97
CA ARG A 48 5.73 -8.76 -5.24
C ARG A 48 4.24 -8.87 -4.94
N GLY A 49 3.62 -7.77 -4.48
CA GLY A 49 2.17 -7.68 -4.26
C GLY A 49 1.38 -7.92 -5.55
N MET A 50 1.74 -7.26 -6.65
CA MET A 50 1.08 -7.45 -7.95
C MET A 50 1.24 -8.86 -8.50
N ARG A 51 2.41 -9.47 -8.35
CA ARG A 51 2.63 -10.88 -8.71
C ARG A 51 1.70 -11.81 -7.93
N TYR A 52 1.47 -11.52 -6.64
CA TYR A 52 0.52 -12.27 -5.84
C TYR A 52 -0.91 -12.09 -6.34
N LEU A 53 -1.36 -10.87 -6.60
CA LEU A 53 -2.71 -10.59 -7.13
C LEU A 53 -2.94 -11.31 -8.47
N HIS A 54 -1.97 -11.26 -9.39
CA HIS A 54 -2.05 -11.96 -10.67
C HIS A 54 -2.18 -13.47 -10.49
N LYS A 55 -1.42 -14.10 -9.57
CA LYS A 55 -1.56 -15.52 -9.24
C LYS A 55 -2.95 -15.88 -8.69
N LYS A 56 -3.69 -14.91 -8.16
CA LYS A 56 -5.06 -15.06 -7.67
C LYS A 56 -6.13 -14.62 -8.69
N ASN A 57 -5.74 -14.40 -9.95
CA ASN A 57 -6.62 -13.85 -11.00
C ASN A 57 -7.30 -12.53 -10.58
N CYS A 58 -6.65 -11.74 -9.73
CA CYS A 58 -7.14 -10.45 -9.27
C CYS A 58 -6.45 -9.33 -10.05
N ILE A 59 -7.25 -8.44 -10.65
CA ILE A 59 -6.77 -7.23 -11.32
C ILE A 59 -6.95 -6.07 -10.35
N HIS A 60 -5.85 -5.42 -9.95
CA HIS A 60 -5.90 -4.29 -9.00
C HIS A 60 -6.66 -3.07 -9.56
N ARG A 61 -6.57 -2.82 -10.86
CA ARG A 61 -7.18 -1.71 -11.63
C ARG A 61 -6.73 -0.29 -11.27
N ASP A 62 -6.27 -0.02 -10.05
CA ASP A 62 -5.74 1.30 -9.67
C ASP A 62 -4.36 1.23 -8.99
N LEU A 63 -3.38 0.59 -9.66
CA LEU A 63 -2.02 0.53 -9.14
C LEU A 63 -1.34 1.89 -9.33
N ALA A 64 -1.12 2.61 -8.23
CA ALA A 64 -0.46 3.90 -8.18
C ALA A 64 0.20 4.11 -6.80
N ALA A 65 1.22 4.97 -6.71
CA ALA A 65 1.95 5.21 -5.45
C ALA A 65 1.03 5.69 -4.30
N ARG A 66 -0.05 6.42 -4.59
CA ARG A 66 -1.04 6.85 -3.57
C ARG A 66 -1.83 5.70 -2.94
N ASN A 67 -1.88 4.53 -3.60
CA ASN A 67 -2.57 3.33 -3.14
C ASN A 67 -1.61 2.27 -2.57
N CYS A 68 -0.31 2.59 -2.46
CA CYS A 68 0.67 1.76 -1.78
C CYS A 68 0.91 2.35 -0.38
N LEU A 69 0.73 1.54 0.66
CA LEU A 69 0.91 1.96 2.05
C LEU A 69 2.23 1.43 2.63
N ILE A 70 2.85 2.21 3.51
CA ILE A 70 4.12 1.86 4.16
C ILE A 70 3.83 1.38 5.60
N SER A 71 4.13 0.12 5.88
CA SER A 71 4.00 -0.46 7.22
C SER A 71 5.15 -0.06 8.15
N ALA A 72 5.04 -0.41 9.43
CA ALA A 72 6.15 -0.35 10.37
C ALA A 72 7.23 -1.39 10.00
N LYS A 73 8.48 -1.14 10.44
CA LYS A 73 9.54 -2.16 10.42
C LYS A 73 9.19 -3.34 11.33
#